data_AF-A0A401QHF1-F1
#
_entry.id   AF-A0A401QHF1-F1
#
_cell.length_a   1.000
_cell.length_b   1.000
_cell.length_c   1.000
_cell.angle_alpha   90.00
_cell.angle_beta   90.00
_cell.angle_gamma   90.00
#
_symmetry.space_group_name_H-M   'P 1'
#
loop_
_entity.id
_entity.type
_entity.pdbx_description
1 polymer ?
#
loop_
_entity_poly.entity_id
_entity_poly.type
_entity_poly.pdbx_seq_one_letter_code
_entity_poly.pdbx_strand_id
1 'polypeptide(L)' 'NSEDELRKTGEEWLITMVDTEAYIPNVNEEVVGVVAITTLSSRDYCVILNPIGANGKPQLGQKKVVK' A
#
# COMPACT_ATOMS: atom_id res chain seq x y z
N ASN A 1 -13.87 -9.10 -13.31
CA ASN A 1 -14.41 -7.79 -13.73
C ASN A 1 -15.01 -6.95 -12.60
N SER A 2 -15.03 -7.39 -11.34
CA SER A 2 -15.63 -6.60 -10.23
C SER A 2 -14.62 -5.81 -9.38
N GLU A 3 -13.33 -6.14 -9.42
CA GLU A 3 -12.31 -5.45 -8.60
C GLU A 3 -11.80 -4.14 -9.22
N ASP A 4 -11.78 -4.05 -10.55
CA ASP A 4 -11.39 -2.84 -11.29
C ASP A 4 -12.40 -1.69 -11.13
N GLU A 5 -13.65 -1.98 -10.75
CA GLU A 5 -14.71 -0.97 -10.61
C GLU A 5 -14.55 -0.08 -9.38
N LEU A 6 -13.66 -0.44 -8.43
CA LEU A 6 -13.45 0.30 -7.19
C LEU A 6 -12.27 1.28 -7.25
N ARG A 7 -11.41 1.19 -8.27
CA ARG A 7 -10.18 2.01 -8.40
C ARG A 7 -10.50 3.30 -9.15
N LYS A 8 -10.30 4.45 -8.49
CA LYS A 8 -10.50 5.75 -9.14
C LYS A 8 -9.19 6.29 -9.70
N THR A 9 -9.29 7.12 -10.74
CA THR A 9 -8.13 7.77 -11.36
C THR A 9 -7.27 8.50 -10.31
N GLY A 10 -5.98 8.18 -10.29
CA GLY A 10 -4.99 8.77 -9.38
C GLY A 10 -4.95 8.15 -7.98
N GLU A 11 -5.76 7.13 -7.69
CA GLU A 11 -5.56 6.32 -6.49
C GLU A 11 -4.38 5.37 -6.68
N GLU A 12 -3.63 5.13 -5.62
CA GLU A 12 -2.51 4.19 -5.58
C GLU A 12 -2.80 3.10 -4.54
N TRP A 13 -2.39 1.87 -4.84
CA TRP A 13 -2.59 0.72 -3.97
C TRP A 13 -1.42 -0.27 -4.10
N LEU A 14 -1.31 -1.19 -3.14
CA LEU A 14 -0.35 -2.28 -3.18
C LEU A 14 -1.06 -3.58 -3.53
N ILE A 15 -0.40 -4.39 -4.35
CA ILE A 15 -0.78 -5.77 -4.62
C ILE A 15 0.29 -6.65 -3.98
N THR A 16 -0.15 -7.64 -3.22
CA THR A 16 0.71 -8.53 -2.46
C THR A 16 0.60 -9.97 -2.96
N MET A 17 1.52 -10.82 -2.53
CA MET A 17 1.49 -12.25 -2.85
C MET A 17 0.27 -12.99 -2.26
N VAL A 18 -0.46 -12.37 -1.32
CA VAL A 18 -1.74 -12.92 -0.81
C VAL A 18 -2.84 -12.75 -1.86
N ASP A 19 -2.76 -11.71 -2.67
CA ASP A 19 -3.76 -11.38 -3.69
C ASP A 19 -3.52 -12.21 -4.97
N THR A 20 -2.27 -12.31 -5.42
CA THR A 20 -1.88 -13.14 -6.58
C THR A 20 -0.37 -13.43 -6.58
N GLU A 21 0.03 -14.61 -7.05
CA GLU A 21 1.46 -14.99 -7.21
C GLU A 21 2.13 -14.25 -8.37
N ALA A 22 1.37 -13.86 -9.38
CA ALA A 22 1.84 -13.11 -10.53
C ALA A 22 0.81 -12.05 -10.91
N TYR A 23 1.28 -10.81 -11.10
CA TYR A 23 0.43 -9.69 -11.49
C TYR A 23 0.77 -9.19 -12.89
N ILE A 24 -0.26 -9.05 -13.73
CA ILE A 24 -0.16 -8.47 -15.07
C ILE A 24 -1.00 -7.17 -15.04
N PRO A 25 -0.37 -5.99 -15.11
CA PRO A 25 -1.09 -4.70 -15.10
C PRO A 25 -2.05 -4.54 -16.27
N ASN A 26 -3.21 -3.94 -16.02
CA ASN A 26 -4.20 -3.60 -17.05
C ASN A 26 -3.85 -2.27 -17.75
N VAL A 27 -4.53 -1.94 -18.85
CA VAL A 27 -4.29 -0.71 -19.65
C VAL A 27 -4.56 0.59 -18.89
N ASN A 28 -5.43 0.54 -17.87
CA ASN A 28 -5.80 1.69 -17.05
C ASN A 28 -4.90 1.83 -15.80
N GLU A 29 -3.85 1.01 -15.70
CA GLU A 29 -2.99 0.92 -14.52
C GLU A 29 -1.56 1.29 -14.88
N GLU A 30 -0.93 1.99 -13.95
CA GLU A 30 0.48 2.35 -14.06
C GLU A 30 1.25 1.70 -12.90
N VAL A 31 2.34 1.00 -13.23
CA VAL A 31 3.23 0.43 -12.21
C VAL A 31 4.14 1.53 -11.68
N VAL A 32 3.81 2.05 -10.50
CA VAL A 32 4.64 3.06 -9.81
C VAL A 32 5.98 2.48 -9.36
N GLY A 33 5.99 1.23 -8.89
CA GLY A 33 7.22 0.54 -8.50
C GLY A 33 6.98 -0.72 -7.66
N VAL A 34 8.07 -1.41 -7.31
CA VAL A 34 8.06 -2.57 -6.41
C VAL A 34 8.51 -2.13 -5.02
N VAL A 35 7.67 -2.39 -4.01
CA VAL A 35 7.95 -2.01 -2.62
C VAL A 35 8.54 -3.20 -1.86
N ALA A 36 9.74 -3.02 -1.31
CA ALA A 36 10.36 -4.01 -0.42
C ALA A 36 9.66 -4.03 0.95
N ILE A 37 9.51 -5.21 1.54
CA ILE A 37 8.94 -5.35 2.88
C ILE A 37 9.89 -4.78 3.94
N THR A 38 9.34 -4.00 4.86
CA THR A 38 10.07 -3.50 6.03
C THR A 38 9.85 -4.44 7.21
N THR A 39 10.87 -5.20 7.59
CA THR A 39 10.85 -6.11 8.74
C THR A 39 11.50 -5.48 9.96
N LEU A 40 10.85 -5.54 11.12
CA LEU A 40 11.41 -5.08 12.40
C LEU A 40 11.80 -6.29 13.27
N SER A 41 12.97 -6.25 13.89
CA SER A 41 13.36 -7.21 14.94
C SER A 41 12.78 -6.81 16.29
N SER A 42 12.97 -7.64 17.32
CA SER A 42 12.46 -7.38 18.68
C SER A 42 13.04 -6.14 19.36
N ARG A 43 14.07 -5.52 18.79
CA ARG A 43 14.72 -4.30 19.31
C ARG A 43 14.60 -3.11 18.36
N ASP A 44 13.97 -3.30 17.19
CA ASP A 44 13.79 -2.23 16.22
C ASP A 44 12.45 -1.53 16.45
N TYR A 45 12.38 -0.29 16.01
CA TYR A 45 11.12 0.42 15.88
C TYR A 45 11.23 1.39 14.71
N CYS A 46 10.10 1.75 14.12
CA CYS A 46 10.04 2.78 13.10
C CYS A 46 8.84 3.71 13.35
N VAL A 47 8.88 4.87 12.71
CA VAL A 47 7.78 5.84 12.76
C VAL A 47 7.27 6.05 11.34
N ILE A 48 6.06 5.58 11.08
CA ILE A 48 5.37 5.77 9.81
C ILE A 48 4.77 7.17 9.80
N LEU A 49 5.14 7.98 8.81
CA LEU A 49 4.56 9.29 8.57
C LEU A 49 3.33 9.15 7.68
N ASN A 50 2.27 9.92 7.98
CA ASN A 50 0.99 9.90 7.27
C ASN A 50 0.38 8.49 7.10
N PRO A 51 0.17 7.73 8.19
CA PRO A 51 -0.34 6.37 8.11
C PRO A 51 -1.70 6.32 7.40
N ILE A 52 -1.95 5.23 6.66
CA ILE A 52 -3.25 4.99 6.02
C ILE A 52 -4.29 4.66 7.09
N GLY A 53 -5.42 5.38 7.07
CA GLY A 53 -6.55 5.15 7.96
C GLY A 53 -7.50 4.04 7.46
N ALA A 54 -8.51 3.72 8.27
CA ALA A 54 -9.54 2.72 7.91
C ALA A 54 -10.36 3.10 6.66
N ASN A 55 -10.32 4.37 6.25
CA ASN A 55 -10.95 4.88 5.03
C ASN A 55 -10.07 4.76 3.78
N GLY A 56 -8.90 4.12 3.88
CA GLY A 56 -7.94 3.99 2.77
C GLY A 56 -7.19 5.27 2.42
N LYS A 57 -7.34 6.35 3.21
CA LYS A 57 -6.68 7.64 2.93
C LYS A 57 -5.50 7.90 3.88
N PRO A 58 -4.41 8.54 3.40
CA PRO A 58 -3.33 9.00 4.25
C PRO A 58 -3.80 10.03 5.28
N GLN A 59 -3.36 9.88 6.52
CA GLN A 59 -3.62 10.85 7.60
C GLN A 59 -2.53 11.92 7.63
N LEU A 60 -2.69 12.97 6.84
CA LEU A 60 -1.67 14.02 6.69
C LEU A 60 -1.30 14.67 8.03
N GLY A 61 0.00 14.77 8.30
CA GLY A 61 0.57 15.35 9.53
C GLY A 61 0.61 14.39 10.72
N GLN A 62 0.00 13.20 10.61
CA GLN A 62 0.01 12.20 11.67
C GLN A 62 1.25 11.31 11.60
N LYS A 63 1.60 10.71 12.75
CA LYS A 63 2.71 9.76 12.87
C LYS A 63 2.25 8.53 13.64
N LYS A 64 2.65 7.35 13.20
CA LYS A 64 2.38 6.07 13.87
C LYS A 64 3.68 5.37 14.20
N VAL A 65 3.91 5.13 15.48
CA VAL A 65 5.04 4.33 15.95
C VAL A 65 4.70 2.85 15.81
N VAL A 66 5.61 2.08 15.20
CA VAL A 66 5.52 0.63 15.04
C VAL A 66 6.79 0.02 15.61
N LYS A 67 6.64 -1.06 16.38
CA LYS A 67 7.70 -1.81 17.06
C LYS A 67 7.35 -3.29 17.03
#